data_AF-A0A564YZM1-F1
#
_entry.id   AF-A0A564YZM1-F1
#
_cell.length_a   1.000
_cell.length_b   1.000
_cell.length_c   1.000
_cell.angle_alpha   90.00
_cell.angle_beta   90.00
_cell.angle_gamma   90.00
#
_symmetry.space_group_name_H-M   'P 1'
#
loop_
_entity.id
_entity.type
_entity.pdbx_description
1 polymer ?
#
loop_
_entity_poly.entity_id
_entity_poly.type
_entity_poly.pdbx_seq_one_letter_code
_entity_poly.pdbx_strand_id
1 'polypeptide(L)'
;MDSSEEIEIPIEAFQEYITTALKFAPLNLSDKIYNIFIDNLDSLVNNVVDQIYSKYGEYLSANKSDSLKKMLKIKLQGQMNVLFDQFENFMITNVFNIDDNAVLPEDMPQTTYSKKKHEWIKTNIKKHEEQIFLLKSAEERADEELSSIKILQNDLNVATSEVENAVKRLFGDTTIRDVCDFVENLKKSRRRSDSP
;
A
#
# COMPACT_ATOMS: atom_id res chain seq x y z
N MET A 1 1.86 28.64 -42.92
CA MET A 1 3.11 28.47 -42.15
C MET A 1 2.68 28.53 -40.71
N ASP A 2 2.32 27.38 -40.15
CA ASP A 2 1.95 27.27 -38.74
C ASP A 2 3.25 27.30 -37.95
N SER A 3 3.47 28.39 -37.22
CA SER A 3 4.46 28.45 -36.16
C SER A 3 3.91 27.64 -34.99
N SER A 4 4.15 26.34 -34.99
CA SER A 4 4.03 25.52 -33.79
C SER A 4 4.94 26.16 -32.74
N GLU A 5 4.37 26.85 -31.76
CA GLU A 5 5.13 27.31 -30.61
C GLU A 5 5.79 26.08 -29.97
N GLU A 6 7.12 26.02 -29.99
CA GLU A 6 7.88 24.99 -29.29
C GLU A 6 7.65 25.20 -27.80
N ILE A 7 6.78 24.37 -27.20
CA ILE A 7 6.53 24.39 -25.76
C ILE A 7 7.73 23.68 -25.10
N GLU A 8 8.65 24.46 -24.55
CA GLU A 8 9.72 23.94 -23.72
C GLU A 8 9.14 23.46 -22.38
N ILE A 9 9.24 22.16 -22.13
CA ILE A 9 8.91 21.55 -20.84
C ILE A 9 10.20 21.29 -20.05
N PRO A 10 10.20 21.46 -18.72
CA PRO A 10 11.32 21.06 -17.89
C PRO A 10 11.63 19.56 -18.07
N ILE A 11 12.91 19.23 -18.10
CA ILE A 11 13.39 17.85 -18.26
C ILE A 11 12.83 16.94 -17.16
N GLU A 12 12.66 17.47 -15.95
CA GLU A 12 12.09 16.74 -14.82
C GLU A 12 10.66 16.32 -15.09
N ALA A 13 9.85 17.22 -15.67
CA ALA A 13 8.46 16.93 -16.03
C ALA A 13 8.38 15.92 -17.18
N PHE A 14 9.30 15.99 -18.14
CA PHE A 14 9.39 15.01 -19.22
C PHE A 14 9.75 13.61 -18.71
N GLN A 15 10.62 13.52 -17.69
CA GLN A 15 11.11 12.23 -17.18
C GLN A 15 10.26 11.62 -16.06
N GLU A 16 9.39 12.39 -15.40
CA GLU A 16 8.62 11.92 -14.25
C GLU A 16 7.79 10.67 -14.59
N TYR A 17 7.11 10.69 -15.74
CA TYR A 17 6.25 9.59 -16.17
C TYR A 17 7.04 8.31 -16.46
N ILE A 18 8.13 8.46 -17.21
CA ILE A 18 9.03 7.35 -17.55
C ILE A 18 9.73 6.80 -16.29
N THR A 19 10.14 7.68 -15.38
CA THR A 19 10.76 7.29 -14.11
C THR A 19 9.79 6.52 -13.23
N THR A 20 8.52 6.90 -13.23
CA THR A 20 7.47 6.20 -12.49
C THR A 20 7.28 4.79 -13.03
N ALA A 21 7.30 4.61 -14.35
CA ALA A 21 7.20 3.32 -15.01
C ALA A 21 8.42 2.42 -14.76
N LEU A 22 9.64 2.95 -14.96
CA LEU A 22 10.88 2.19 -14.95
C LEU A 22 11.54 2.06 -13.56
N LYS A 23 11.10 2.87 -12.59
CA LYS A 23 11.70 3.00 -11.24
C LYS A 23 13.16 3.51 -11.24
N PHE A 24 13.62 4.07 -12.36
CA PHE A 24 14.88 4.80 -12.46
C PHE A 24 14.76 5.91 -13.51
N ALA A 25 15.56 6.97 -13.38
CA ALA A 25 15.60 8.07 -14.34
C ALA A 25 16.54 7.73 -15.52
N PRO A 26 16.07 7.75 -16.78
CA PRO A 26 16.89 7.44 -17.95
C PRO A 26 18.13 8.31 -18.12
N LEU A 27 18.05 9.61 -17.79
CA LEU A 27 19.22 10.50 -17.86
C LEU A 27 20.30 10.11 -16.86
N ASN A 28 19.91 9.75 -15.64
CA ASN A 28 20.87 9.24 -14.66
C ASN A 28 21.53 7.93 -15.12
N LEU A 29 20.84 7.10 -15.91
CA LEU A 29 21.48 5.95 -16.56
C LEU A 29 22.47 6.39 -17.65
N SER A 30 22.10 7.36 -18.49
CA SER A 30 22.98 7.98 -19.50
C SER A 30 24.28 8.51 -18.84
N ASP A 31 24.15 9.29 -17.78
CA ASP A 31 25.28 9.84 -17.01
C ASP A 31 26.21 8.75 -16.47
N LYS A 32 25.64 7.68 -15.93
CA LYS A 32 26.43 6.54 -15.41
C LYS A 32 27.19 5.85 -16.53
N ILE A 33 26.56 5.64 -17.68
CA ILE A 33 27.21 5.03 -18.85
C ILE A 33 28.32 5.97 -19.33
N TYR A 34 28.07 7.27 -19.46
CA TYR A 34 29.07 8.25 -19.87
C TYR A 34 30.30 8.22 -18.97
N ASN A 35 30.11 8.23 -17.64
CA ASN A 35 31.21 8.16 -16.68
C ASN A 35 32.04 6.88 -16.83
N ILE A 36 31.40 5.73 -17.02
CA ILE A 36 32.10 4.45 -17.27
C ILE A 36 32.95 4.54 -18.55
N PHE A 37 32.44 5.16 -19.60
CA PHE A 37 33.18 5.30 -20.86
C PHE A 37 34.35 6.28 -20.74
N ILE A 38 34.17 7.40 -20.02
CA ILE A 38 35.27 8.34 -19.70
C ILE A 38 36.39 7.65 -18.94
N ASP A 39 36.06 6.89 -17.90
CA ASP A 39 37.05 6.21 -17.06
C ASP A 39 37.83 5.16 -17.87
N ASN A 40 37.11 4.39 -18.71
CA ASN A 40 37.73 3.41 -19.59
C ASN A 40 38.61 4.06 -20.67
N LEU A 41 38.18 5.19 -21.23
CA LEU A 41 38.97 5.94 -22.20
C LEU A 41 40.26 6.47 -21.58
N ASP A 42 40.18 7.01 -20.36
CA ASP A 42 41.35 7.51 -19.64
C ASP A 42 42.38 6.39 -19.42
N SER A 43 41.91 5.25 -18.91
CA SER A 43 42.72 4.04 -18.70
C SER A 43 43.36 3.54 -20.01
N LEU A 44 42.58 3.49 -21.09
CA LEU A 44 43.07 3.06 -22.41
C LEU A 44 44.18 3.98 -22.93
N VAL A 45 43.97 5.30 -22.88
CA VAL A 45 44.96 6.27 -23.36
C VAL A 45 46.23 6.21 -22.51
N ASN A 46 46.10 6.07 -21.19
CA ASN A 46 47.24 5.87 -20.29
C ASN A 46 48.06 4.64 -20.73
N ASN A 47 47.39 3.49 -20.87
CA ASN A 47 48.04 2.24 -21.23
C ASN A 47 48.73 2.29 -22.61
N VAL A 48 48.06 2.85 -23.62
CA VAL A 48 48.63 2.99 -24.98
C VAL A 48 49.89 3.84 -24.97
N VAL A 49 49.87 4.99 -24.29
CA VAL A 49 51.04 5.88 -24.24
C VAL A 49 52.18 5.27 -23.43
N ASP A 50 51.87 4.61 -22.31
CA ASP A 50 52.87 3.93 -21.48
C ASP A 50 53.57 2.80 -22.26
N GLN A 51 52.82 2.04 -23.08
CA GLN A 51 53.38 1.02 -23.97
C GLN A 51 54.25 1.62 -25.08
N ILE A 52 53.86 2.76 -25.66
CA ILE A 52 54.67 3.47 -26.65
C ILE A 52 55.98 3.94 -26.00
N TYR A 53 55.91 4.55 -24.81
CA TYR A 53 57.08 5.01 -24.09
C TYR A 53 58.00 3.86 -23.67
N SER A 54 57.45 2.73 -23.24
CA SER A 54 58.25 1.55 -22.90
C SER A 54 59.04 0.98 -24.08
N LYS A 55 58.49 1.05 -25.30
CA LYS A 55 59.15 0.52 -26.52
C LYS A 55 60.07 1.52 -27.21
N TYR A 56 59.76 2.81 -27.13
CA TYR A 56 60.42 3.87 -27.89
C TYR A 56 61.00 5.00 -27.02
N GLY A 57 61.09 4.80 -25.71
CA GLY A 57 61.51 5.82 -24.74
C GLY A 57 62.93 6.35 -24.96
N GLU A 58 63.82 5.56 -25.57
CA GLU A 58 65.16 6.02 -25.98
C GLU A 58 65.10 7.13 -27.04
N TYR A 59 64.02 7.18 -27.84
CA TYR A 59 63.80 8.17 -28.90
C TYR A 59 62.73 9.21 -28.52
N LEU A 60 61.96 8.97 -27.46
CA LEU A 60 60.83 9.80 -27.04
C LEU A 60 61.07 10.36 -25.63
N SER A 61 61.21 11.69 -25.51
CA SER A 61 61.33 12.32 -24.20
C SER A 61 60.02 12.25 -23.41
N ALA A 62 60.12 12.18 -22.08
CA ALA A 62 58.95 12.15 -21.18
C ALA A 62 57.95 13.28 -21.48
N ASN A 63 58.43 14.51 -21.69
CA ASN A 63 57.58 15.67 -22.04
C ASN A 63 56.78 15.47 -23.35
N LYS A 64 57.35 14.77 -24.34
CA LYS A 64 56.65 14.45 -25.60
C LYS A 64 55.61 13.35 -25.38
N SER A 65 55.90 12.38 -24.51
CA SER A 65 54.96 11.34 -24.10
C SER A 65 53.74 11.94 -23.38
N ASP A 66 53.96 12.84 -22.42
CA ASP A 66 52.89 13.53 -21.69
C ASP A 66 52.05 14.43 -22.60
N SER A 67 52.70 15.09 -23.57
CA SER A 67 52.00 15.89 -24.59
C SER A 67 51.13 15.02 -25.49
N LEU A 68 51.63 13.85 -25.91
CA LEU A 68 50.88 12.88 -26.70
C LEU A 68 49.66 12.36 -25.92
N LYS A 69 49.86 12.00 -24.65
CA LYS A 69 48.80 11.59 -23.72
C LYS A 69 47.70 12.63 -23.61
N LYS A 70 48.06 13.88 -23.35
CA LYS A 70 47.10 14.99 -23.27
C LYS A 70 46.36 15.20 -24.58
N MET A 71 47.07 15.17 -25.72
CA MET A 71 46.46 15.37 -27.03
C MET A 71 45.47 14.26 -27.39
N LEU A 72 45.81 13.00 -27.11
CA LEU A 72 44.93 11.86 -27.35
C LEU A 72 43.68 11.94 -26.47
N LYS A 73 43.82 12.25 -25.18
CA LYS A 73 42.68 12.42 -24.27
C LYS A 73 41.71 13.48 -24.78
N ILE A 74 42.21 14.68 -25.11
CA ILE A 74 41.37 15.78 -25.59
C ILE A 74 40.63 15.41 -26.87
N LYS A 75 41.33 14.82 -27.86
CA LYS A 75 40.69 14.47 -29.14
C LYS A 75 39.64 13.37 -28.99
N LEU A 76 39.95 12.32 -28.24
CA LEU A 76 39.05 11.18 -28.08
C LEU A 76 37.86 11.54 -27.19
N GLN A 77 38.07 12.30 -26.11
CA GLN A 77 36.97 12.82 -25.28
C GLN A 77 36.05 13.72 -26.11
N GLY A 78 36.59 14.63 -26.92
CA GLY A 78 35.78 15.49 -27.78
C GLY A 78 34.88 14.71 -28.75
N GLN A 79 35.39 13.65 -29.37
CA GLN A 79 34.58 12.77 -30.22
C GLN A 79 33.55 11.96 -29.43
N MET A 80 33.95 11.48 -28.25
CA MET A 80 33.08 10.70 -27.41
C MET A 80 31.88 11.51 -26.91
N ASN A 81 32.07 12.78 -26.53
CA ASN A 81 30.98 13.64 -26.09
C ASN A 81 29.91 13.78 -27.18
N VAL A 82 30.32 14.07 -28.42
CA VAL A 82 29.38 14.20 -29.56
C VAL A 82 28.61 12.91 -29.81
N LEU A 83 29.27 11.75 -29.70
CA LEU A 83 28.60 10.46 -29.85
C LEU A 83 27.67 10.15 -28.67
N PHE A 84 28.03 10.59 -27.46
CA PHE A 84 27.20 10.43 -26.28
C PHE A 84 25.96 11.30 -26.31
N ASP A 85 26.05 12.53 -26.81
CA ASP A 85 24.87 13.39 -27.00
C ASP A 85 23.86 12.71 -27.95
N GLN A 86 24.35 12.08 -29.02
CA GLN A 86 23.50 11.31 -29.96
C GLN A 86 22.91 10.05 -29.31
N PHE A 87 23.71 9.35 -28.50
CA PHE A 87 23.29 8.17 -27.77
C PHE A 87 22.23 8.50 -26.71
N GLU A 88 22.43 9.57 -25.95
CA GLU A 88 21.49 10.07 -24.96
C GLU A 88 20.15 10.42 -25.60
N ASN A 89 20.18 11.17 -26.71
CA ASN A 89 18.98 11.49 -27.45
C ASN A 89 18.25 10.21 -27.89
N PHE A 90 18.95 9.25 -28.50
CA PHE A 90 18.37 7.96 -28.88
C PHE A 90 17.76 7.19 -27.71
N MET A 91 18.43 7.17 -26.55
CA MET A 91 17.94 6.51 -25.34
C MET A 91 16.63 7.13 -24.87
N ILE A 92 16.53 8.46 -24.91
CA ILE A 92 15.35 9.21 -24.46
C ILE A 92 14.19 9.07 -25.48
N THR A 93 14.47 9.25 -26.78
CA THR A 93 13.43 9.33 -27.81
C THR A 93 12.97 7.99 -28.35
N ASN A 94 13.82 6.96 -28.32
CA ASN A 94 13.52 5.67 -28.96
C ASN A 94 13.47 4.49 -28.00
N VAL A 95 14.28 4.49 -26.94
CA VAL A 95 14.38 3.34 -26.03
C VAL A 95 13.42 3.48 -24.85
N PHE A 96 13.47 4.63 -24.17
CA PHE A 96 12.68 4.90 -22.96
C PHE A 96 11.50 5.83 -23.21
N ASN A 97 11.04 5.91 -24.45
CA ASN A 97 9.89 6.73 -24.80
C ASN A 97 8.58 6.04 -24.41
N ILE A 98 7.70 6.78 -23.77
CA ILE A 98 6.30 6.40 -23.53
C ILE A 98 5.46 7.31 -24.41
N ASP A 99 4.59 6.73 -25.23
CA ASP A 99 3.70 7.50 -26.11
C ASP A 99 2.88 8.51 -25.28
N ASP A 100 2.69 9.72 -25.81
CA ASP A 100 1.93 10.78 -25.11
C ASP A 100 0.49 10.36 -24.77
N ASN A 101 -0.07 9.37 -25.48
CA ASN A 101 -1.40 8.80 -25.23
C ASN A 101 -1.37 7.52 -24.39
N ALA A 102 -0.19 7.01 -24.06
CA ALA A 102 -0.06 5.83 -23.22
C ALA A 102 -0.33 6.18 -21.76
N VAL A 103 -1.19 5.38 -21.13
CA VAL A 103 -1.51 5.50 -19.71
C VAL A 103 -0.93 4.31 -18.98
N LEU A 104 -0.12 4.59 -17.96
CA LEU A 104 0.44 3.59 -17.07
C LEU A 104 -0.68 2.88 -16.30
N PRO A 105 -0.50 1.58 -15.98
CA PRO A 105 -1.51 0.80 -15.26
C PRO A 105 -1.98 1.46 -13.94
N GLU A 106 -1.08 2.12 -13.22
CA GLU A 106 -1.36 2.88 -11.99
C GLU A 106 -2.32 4.06 -12.19
N ASP A 107 -2.32 4.65 -13.39
CA ASP A 107 -3.12 5.83 -13.72
C ASP A 107 -4.39 5.47 -14.49
N MET A 108 -4.61 4.20 -14.83
CA MET A 108 -5.84 3.73 -15.46
C MET A 108 -7.12 4.20 -14.74
N PRO A 109 -7.23 4.19 -13.40
CA PRO A 109 -8.40 4.71 -12.70
C PRO A 109 -8.60 6.22 -12.85
N GLN A 110 -7.54 6.97 -13.18
CA GLN A 110 -7.52 8.42 -13.30
C GLN A 110 -7.89 8.91 -14.70
N THR A 111 -7.93 8.01 -15.70
CA THR A 111 -8.30 8.32 -17.09
C THR A 111 -9.71 8.89 -17.27
N THR A 112 -10.62 8.58 -16.35
CA THR A 112 -12.02 8.95 -16.46
C THR A 112 -12.57 9.47 -15.14
N TYR A 113 -12.72 10.79 -15.06
CA TYR A 113 -13.43 11.44 -13.97
C TYR A 113 -14.91 11.66 -14.32
N SER A 114 -15.80 11.28 -13.40
CA SER A 114 -17.22 11.63 -13.47
C SER A 114 -17.65 12.25 -12.16
N LYS A 115 -17.97 13.55 -12.19
CA LYS A 115 -18.49 14.28 -11.02
C LYS A 115 -19.72 13.61 -10.42
N LYS A 116 -20.61 13.09 -11.27
CA LYS A 116 -21.81 12.35 -10.84
C LYS A 116 -21.46 11.06 -10.10
N LYS A 117 -20.50 10.29 -10.61
CA LYS A 117 -20.00 9.07 -9.95
C LYS A 117 -19.32 9.41 -8.62
N HIS A 118 -18.53 10.49 -8.59
CA HIS A 118 -17.85 10.95 -7.38
C HIS A 118 -18.83 11.36 -6.28
N GLU A 119 -19.84 12.17 -6.58
CA GLU A 119 -20.88 12.57 -5.61
C GLU A 119 -21.73 11.38 -5.14
N TRP A 120 -22.00 10.41 -6.03
CA TRP A 120 -22.68 9.17 -5.65
C TRP A 120 -21.84 8.32 -4.68
N ILE A 121 -20.53 8.16 -4.95
CA ILE A 121 -19.61 7.47 -4.03
C ILE A 121 -19.59 8.17 -2.67
N LYS A 122 -19.45 9.51 -2.66
CA LYS A 122 -19.41 10.30 -1.42
C LYS A 122 -20.68 10.15 -0.58
N THR A 123 -21.84 10.15 -1.24
CA THR A 123 -23.14 9.95 -0.57
C THR A 123 -23.26 8.54 0.01
N ASN A 124 -22.80 7.52 -0.72
CA ASN A 124 -22.78 6.14 -0.22
C ASN A 124 -21.83 5.95 0.96
N ILE A 125 -20.64 6.57 0.93
CA ILE A 125 -19.71 6.55 2.06
C ILE A 125 -20.41 7.09 3.31
N LYS A 126 -21.02 8.28 3.22
CA LYS A 126 -21.73 8.89 4.34
C LYS A 126 -22.87 8.00 4.87
N LYS A 127 -23.68 7.42 3.96
CA LYS A 127 -24.74 6.48 4.33
C LYS A 127 -24.20 5.26 5.09
N HIS A 128 -23.08 4.69 4.64
CA HIS A 128 -22.47 3.54 5.31
C HIS A 128 -21.84 3.91 6.65
N GLU A 129 -21.25 5.11 6.79
CA GLU A 129 -20.78 5.62 8.07
C GLU A 129 -21.92 5.75 9.10
N GLU A 130 -23.07 6.30 8.69
CA GLU A 130 -24.27 6.39 9.53
C GLU A 130 -24.79 5.00 9.93
N GLN A 131 -24.78 4.03 9.00
CA GLN A 131 -25.17 2.65 9.29
C GLN A 131 -24.21 1.98 10.28
N ILE A 132 -22.91 2.18 10.13
CA ILE A 132 -21.91 1.65 11.07
C ILE A 132 -22.12 2.23 12.47
N PHE A 133 -22.41 3.53 12.57
CA PHE A 133 -22.71 4.16 13.85
C PHE A 133 -23.95 3.53 14.52
N LEU A 134 -25.04 3.37 13.77
CA LEU A 134 -26.26 2.75 14.28
C LEU A 134 -26.05 1.29 14.71
N LEU A 135 -25.26 0.52 13.94
CA LEU A 135 -24.93 -0.86 14.28
C LEU A 135 -24.13 -0.94 15.58
N LYS A 136 -23.14 -0.07 15.77
CA LYS A 136 -22.37 -0.01 17.03
C LYS A 136 -23.27 0.32 18.23
N SER A 137 -24.17 1.31 18.10
CA SER A 137 -25.11 1.62 19.17
C SER A 137 -26.11 0.49 19.46
N ALA A 138 -26.47 -0.31 18.45
CA ALA A 138 -27.32 -1.48 18.63
C ALA A 138 -26.55 -2.63 19.31
N GLU A 139 -25.29 -2.83 18.95
CA GLU A 139 -24.37 -3.78 19.60
C GLU A 139 -24.20 -3.46 21.09
N GLU A 140 -23.90 -2.20 21.43
CA GLU A 140 -23.78 -1.75 22.82
C GLU A 140 -25.05 -2.04 23.65
N ARG A 141 -26.24 -1.73 23.10
CA ARG A 141 -27.51 -2.05 23.78
C ARG A 141 -27.73 -3.55 23.92
N ALA A 142 -27.37 -4.34 22.91
CA ALA A 142 -27.50 -5.79 22.98
C ALA A 142 -26.60 -6.36 24.09
N ASP A 143 -25.39 -5.83 24.27
CA ASP A 143 -24.47 -6.23 25.33
C ASP A 143 -24.97 -5.83 26.74
N GLU A 144 -25.59 -4.65 26.87
CA GLU A 144 -26.24 -4.20 28.11
C GLU A 144 -27.42 -5.12 28.50
N GLU A 145 -28.28 -5.46 27.54
CA GLU A 145 -29.41 -6.37 27.73
C GLU A 145 -28.91 -7.78 28.09
N LEU A 146 -27.88 -8.28 27.41
CA LEU A 146 -27.30 -9.60 27.67
C LEU A 146 -26.68 -9.66 29.08
N SER A 147 -26.04 -8.58 29.52
CA SER A 147 -25.53 -8.44 30.88
C SER A 147 -26.66 -8.43 31.92
N SER A 148 -27.76 -7.73 31.64
CA SER A 148 -28.94 -7.69 32.50
C SER A 148 -29.62 -9.06 32.62
N ILE A 149 -29.75 -9.79 31.51
CA ILE A 149 -30.28 -11.16 31.48
C ILE A 149 -29.41 -12.09 32.32
N LYS A 150 -28.08 -11.98 32.25
CA LYS A 150 -27.16 -12.79 33.08
C LYS A 150 -27.38 -12.54 34.57
N ILE A 151 -27.60 -11.29 34.98
CA ILE A 151 -27.90 -10.94 36.37
C ILE A 151 -29.23 -11.58 36.79
N LEU A 152 -30.29 -11.40 36.01
CA LEU A 152 -31.61 -11.99 36.29
C LEU A 152 -31.56 -13.52 36.37
N GLN A 153 -30.79 -14.16 35.50
CA GLN A 153 -30.59 -15.61 35.52
C GLN A 153 -29.89 -16.06 36.80
N ASN A 154 -28.89 -15.30 37.28
CA ASN A 154 -28.22 -15.57 38.54
C ASN A 154 -29.17 -15.41 39.73
N ASP A 155 -29.95 -14.32 39.78
CA ASP A 155 -30.92 -14.07 40.84
C ASP A 155 -32.00 -15.16 40.88
N LEU A 156 -32.47 -15.61 39.72
CA LEU A 156 -33.43 -16.71 39.62
C LEU A 156 -32.84 -18.02 40.14
N ASN A 157 -31.58 -18.32 39.83
CA ASN A 157 -30.89 -19.50 40.34
C ASN A 157 -30.74 -19.45 41.87
N VAL A 158 -30.41 -18.28 42.43
CA VAL A 158 -30.35 -18.06 43.88
C VAL A 158 -31.72 -18.27 44.52
N ALA A 159 -32.76 -17.62 44.01
CA ALA A 159 -34.12 -17.77 44.52
C ALA A 159 -34.63 -19.22 44.42
N THR A 160 -34.32 -19.90 43.33
CA THR A 160 -34.67 -21.33 43.15
C THR A 160 -33.97 -22.18 44.21
N SER A 161 -32.67 -21.97 44.45
CA SER A 161 -31.92 -22.66 45.51
C SER A 161 -32.48 -22.36 46.90
N GLU A 162 -32.88 -21.12 47.19
CA GLU A 162 -33.51 -20.75 48.46
C GLU A 162 -34.86 -21.45 48.66
N VAL A 163 -35.71 -21.49 47.63
CA VAL A 163 -36.98 -22.22 47.69
C VAL A 163 -36.74 -23.71 47.85
N GLU A 164 -35.79 -24.30 47.11
CA GLU A 164 -35.43 -25.72 47.27
C GLU A 164 -34.97 -26.03 48.69
N ASN A 165 -34.14 -25.17 49.28
CA ASN A 165 -33.67 -25.31 50.66
C ASN A 165 -34.81 -25.13 51.66
N ALA A 166 -35.73 -24.18 51.45
CA ALA A 166 -36.89 -23.98 52.32
C ALA A 166 -37.85 -25.17 52.25
N VAL A 167 -38.11 -25.71 51.06
CA VAL A 167 -38.91 -26.92 50.86
C VAL A 167 -38.26 -28.11 51.55
N LYS A 168 -36.94 -28.30 51.39
CA LYS A 168 -36.21 -29.36 52.10
C LYS A 168 -36.31 -29.25 53.62
N ARG A 169 -36.21 -28.03 54.17
CA ARG A 169 -36.34 -27.79 55.61
C ARG A 169 -37.75 -28.07 56.14
N LEU A 170 -38.78 -27.69 55.39
CA LEU A 170 -40.18 -27.79 55.83
C LEU A 170 -40.80 -29.17 55.57
N PHE A 171 -40.35 -29.86 54.52
CA PHE A 171 -40.97 -31.09 54.03
C PHE A 171 -39.98 -32.27 53.90
N GLY A 172 -38.72 -32.16 54.31
CA GLY A 172 -37.72 -33.24 54.20
C GLY A 172 -37.21 -33.43 52.76
N ASP A 173 -36.86 -34.64 52.35
CA ASP A 173 -36.29 -34.91 51.01
C ASP A 173 -37.30 -34.81 49.84
N THR A 174 -38.46 -34.18 50.05
CA THR A 174 -39.48 -33.98 49.01
C THR A 174 -39.08 -32.86 48.05
N THR A 175 -39.33 -33.02 46.75
CA THR A 175 -38.96 -32.00 45.76
C THR A 175 -40.00 -30.87 45.70
N ILE A 176 -39.62 -29.70 45.16
CA ILE A 176 -40.56 -28.58 44.92
C ILE A 176 -41.79 -29.05 44.13
N ARG A 177 -41.58 -29.92 43.14
CA ARG A 177 -42.64 -30.41 42.25
C ARG A 177 -43.66 -31.26 43.01
N ASP A 178 -43.19 -32.11 43.92
CA ASP A 178 -44.05 -32.95 44.76
C ASP A 178 -44.92 -32.11 45.69
N VAL A 179 -44.37 -31.03 46.25
CA VAL A 179 -45.13 -30.10 47.10
C VAL A 179 -46.17 -29.32 46.29
N CYS A 180 -45.81 -28.85 45.09
CA CYS A 180 -46.76 -28.19 44.19
C CYS A 180 -47.92 -29.13 43.79
N ASP A 181 -47.62 -30.37 43.44
CA ASP A 181 -48.61 -31.38 43.07
C ASP A 181 -49.51 -31.74 44.27
N PHE A 182 -48.95 -31.82 45.47
CA PHE A 182 -49.69 -32.01 46.71
C PHE A 182 -50.68 -30.86 46.99
N VAL A 183 -50.23 -29.61 46.84
CA VAL A 183 -51.07 -28.41 47.03
C VAL A 183 -52.19 -28.33 45.98
N GLU A 184 -51.89 -28.64 44.72
CA GLU A 184 -52.88 -28.72 43.64
C GLU A 184 -53.93 -29.80 43.91
N ASN A 185 -53.51 -30.97 44.39
CA ASN A 185 -54.42 -32.06 44.76
C ASN A 185 -55.30 -31.68 45.98
N LEU A 186 -54.75 -30.98 46.98
CA LEU A 186 -55.51 -30.43 48.11
C LEU A 186 -56.55 -29.40 47.66
N LYS A 187 -56.20 -28.49 46.75
CA LYS A 187 -57.13 -27.51 46.17
C LYS A 187 -58.27 -28.19 45.42
N LYS A 188 -57.97 -29.22 44.62
CA LYS A 188 -58.99 -30.02 43.91
C LYS A 188 -59.91 -30.78 44.86
N SER A 189 -59.36 -31.34 45.95
CA SER A 189 -60.16 -32.05 46.95
C SER A 189 -61.08 -31.11 47.73
N ARG A 190 -60.62 -29.89 48.05
CA ARG A 190 -61.42 -28.86 48.75
C ARG A 190 -62.53 -28.27 47.86
N ARG A 191 -62.30 -28.13 46.56
CA ARG A 191 -63.35 -27.72 45.60
C ARG A 191 -64.45 -28.77 45.42
N ARG A 192 -64.15 -30.05 45.65
CA ARG A 192 -65.12 -31.15 45.60
C ARG A 192 -65.97 -31.26 46.87
N SER A 193 -65.53 -30.73 48.00
CA SER A 193 -66.30 -30.71 49.26
C SER A 193 -67.26 -29.51 49.38
N ASP A 194 -67.06 -28.46 48.58
CA ASP A 194 -67.86 -27.21 48.60
C ASP A 194 -68.89 -27.13 47.45
N SER A 195 -69.06 -28.19 46.66
CA SER A 195 -70.12 -28.28 45.64
C SER A 195 -71.32 -29.03 46.24
N PRO A 196 -72.50 -28.41 46.39
CA PRO A 196 -73.70 -29.06 46.93
C PRO A 196 -74.25 -30.18 46.04
#